data_AF-A0A814RM51-F1
#
_entry.id   AF-A0A814RM51-F1
#
_cell.length_a   1.000
_cell.length_b   1.000
_cell.length_c   1.000
_cell.angle_alpha   90.00
_cell.angle_beta   90.00
_cell.angle_gamma   90.00
#
_symmetry.space_group_name_H-M   'P 1'
#
loop_
_entity.id
_entity.type
_entity.pdbx_description
1 polymer ?
#
loop_
_entity_poly.entity_id
_entity_poly.type
_entity_poly.pdbx_seq_one_letter_code
_entity_poly.pdbx_strand_id
1 'polypeptide(L)'
;MTTYRENFEQRLDLSQKMHFQLNKFNKQYLFYEQWLENIQRTHDTISEQTLTTDERLQRYHDIQIELDKRKQIINALIHDYPQIVQFISIPIQQLLGNIERIKTNLTRKQEEYENQNQQQKDYRSRIKFLFEWLKQTHKYEPLKRENETIRDRIEKILNKVKTFTNRKRQELHQSIDSGYVNDLILTLTERKCDQQIIRSLEKKQEDILQDLLNLKNETTKTIENLD
;
A
#
# COMPACT_ATOMS: atom_id res chain seq x y z
N MET A 1 40.11 -19.39 60.11
CA MET A 1 38.65 -19.45 59.91
C MET A 1 38.07 -18.21 59.21
N THR A 2 38.76 -17.06 59.18
CA THR A 2 38.27 -15.80 58.57
C THR A 2 38.18 -15.82 57.04
N THR A 3 39.17 -16.41 56.36
CA THR A 3 39.20 -16.51 54.88
C THR A 3 38.07 -17.32 54.26
N TYR A 4 37.54 -18.33 54.97
CA TYR A 4 36.42 -19.13 54.48
C TYR A 4 35.09 -18.36 54.54
N ARG A 5 34.93 -17.53 55.57
CA ARG A 5 33.74 -16.69 55.77
C ARG A 5 33.72 -15.53 54.77
N GLU A 6 34.84 -14.85 54.58
CA GLU A 6 34.97 -13.77 53.58
C GLU A 6 34.69 -14.26 52.16
N ASN A 7 35.23 -15.42 51.78
CA ASN A 7 34.95 -16.03 50.47
C ASN A 7 33.47 -16.42 50.29
N PHE A 8 32.80 -16.84 51.37
CA PHE A 8 31.38 -17.17 51.32
C PHE A 8 30.52 -15.91 51.19
N GLU A 9 30.83 -14.86 51.95
CA GLU A 9 30.14 -13.56 51.90
C GLU A 9 30.31 -12.91 50.51
N GLN A 10 31.49 -12.97 49.89
CA GLN A 10 31.72 -12.49 48.52
C GLN A 10 30.91 -13.26 47.47
N ARG A 11 30.78 -14.58 47.62
CA ARG A 11 29.96 -15.40 46.70
C ARG A 11 28.46 -15.08 46.85
N LEU A 12 28.01 -14.85 48.08
CA LEU A 12 26.62 -14.47 48.36
C LEU A 12 26.29 -13.10 47.74
N ASP A 13 27.16 -12.10 47.93
CA ASP A 13 27.01 -10.77 47.34
C ASP A 13 27.00 -10.80 45.80
N LEU A 14 27.91 -11.57 45.18
CA LEU A 14 27.92 -11.75 43.74
C LEU A 14 26.61 -12.40 43.23
N SER A 15 26.12 -13.42 43.92
CA SER A 15 24.86 -14.10 43.56
C SER A 15 23.67 -13.14 43.63
N GLN A 16 23.59 -12.31 44.67
CA GLN A 16 22.55 -11.28 44.82
C GLN A 16 22.63 -10.24 43.70
N LYS A 17 23.84 -9.75 43.38
CA LYS A 17 24.06 -8.80 42.28
C LYS A 17 23.66 -9.37 40.92
N MET A 18 24.04 -10.62 40.64
CA MET A 18 23.63 -11.32 39.41
C MET A 18 22.12 -11.44 39.31
N HIS A 19 21.45 -11.84 40.40
CA HIS A 19 19.99 -11.99 40.40
C HIS A 19 19.27 -10.64 40.19
N PHE A 20 19.74 -9.58 40.84
CA PHE A 20 19.20 -8.23 40.65
C PHE A 20 19.34 -7.76 39.19
N GLN A 21 20.52 -7.93 38.60
CA GLN A 21 20.75 -7.59 37.21
C GLN A 21 19.89 -8.41 36.26
N LEU A 22 19.74 -9.71 36.50
CA LEU A 22 18.94 -10.58 35.66
C LEU A 22 17.47 -10.16 35.67
N ASN A 23 16.93 -9.84 36.85
CA ASN A 23 15.57 -9.34 36.98
C ASN A 23 15.36 -8.00 36.26
N LYS A 24 16.34 -7.10 36.32
CA LYS A 24 16.27 -5.80 35.62
C LYS A 24 16.38 -5.98 34.10
N PHE A 25 17.30 -6.82 33.65
CA PHE A 25 17.45 -7.19 32.24
C PHE A 25 16.17 -7.82 31.70
N ASN A 26 15.59 -8.81 32.38
CA ASN A 26 14.38 -9.50 31.92
C ASN A 26 13.21 -8.53 31.69
N LYS A 27 13.03 -7.52 32.56
CA LYS A 27 12.01 -6.49 32.36
C LYS A 27 12.27 -5.66 31.10
N GLN A 28 13.51 -5.27 30.85
CA GLN A 28 13.88 -4.51 29.65
C GLN A 28 13.75 -5.37 28.39
N TYR A 29 14.19 -6.62 28.45
CA TYR A 29 14.09 -7.59 27.36
C TYR A 29 12.63 -7.78 26.91
N LEU A 30 11.73 -8.07 27.85
CA LEU A 30 10.29 -8.22 27.58
C LEU A 30 9.67 -6.95 26.97
N PHE A 31 10.09 -5.78 27.47
CA PHE A 31 9.66 -4.51 26.88
C PHE A 31 10.08 -4.40 25.40
N TYR A 32 11.33 -4.74 25.08
CA TYR A 32 11.82 -4.68 23.70
C TYR A 32 11.19 -5.73 22.79
N GLU A 33 10.89 -6.93 23.29
CA GLU A 33 10.13 -7.92 22.53
C GLU A 33 8.74 -7.40 22.15
N GLN A 34 7.99 -6.91 23.14
CA GLN A 34 6.65 -6.34 22.91
C GLN A 34 6.70 -5.12 21.97
N TRP A 35 7.71 -4.28 22.13
CA TRP A 35 7.92 -3.14 21.26
C TRP A 35 8.18 -3.58 19.81
N LEU A 36 9.03 -4.59 19.57
CA LEU A 36 9.29 -5.12 18.23
C LEU A 36 8.03 -5.74 17.61
N GLU A 37 7.23 -6.47 18.38
CA GLU A 37 5.94 -6.98 17.90
C GLU A 37 5.01 -5.85 17.45
N ASN A 38 4.94 -4.76 18.21
CA ASN A 38 4.12 -3.60 17.87
C ASN A 38 4.62 -2.88 16.62
N ILE A 39 5.94 -2.78 16.43
CA ILE A 39 6.53 -2.26 15.19
C ILE A 39 6.16 -3.13 14.01
N GLN A 40 6.25 -4.46 14.14
CA GLN A 40 5.86 -5.40 13.08
C GLN A 40 4.38 -5.26 12.71
N ARG A 41 3.47 -5.21 13.70
CA ARG A 41 2.03 -4.97 13.46
C ARG A 41 1.78 -3.63 12.78
N THR A 42 2.51 -2.59 13.18
CA THR A 42 2.39 -1.27 12.57
C THR A 42 2.85 -1.31 11.11
N HIS A 43 3.99 -1.95 10.83
CA HIS A 43 4.49 -2.17 9.47
C HIS A 43 3.44 -2.85 8.58
N ASP A 44 2.82 -3.92 9.08
CA ASP A 44 1.86 -4.73 8.32
C ASP A 44 0.56 -3.96 8.03
N THR A 45 0.18 -3.00 8.88
CA THR A 45 -1.05 -2.20 8.72
C THR A 45 -0.86 -0.90 7.92
N ILE A 46 0.37 -0.43 7.68
CA ILE A 46 0.62 0.80 6.90
C ILE A 46 0.05 0.71 5.47
N SER A 47 0.08 -0.47 4.86
CA SER A 47 -0.49 -0.68 3.52
C SER A 47 -2.02 -0.59 3.50
N GLU A 48 -2.68 -0.90 4.60
CA GLU A 48 -4.15 -0.94 4.72
C GLU A 48 -4.76 0.43 5.05
N GLN A 49 -3.94 1.36 5.54
CA GLN A 49 -4.38 2.69 5.92
C GLN A 49 -4.59 3.58 4.69
N THR A 50 -5.59 4.45 4.76
CA THR A 50 -5.89 5.48 3.75
C THR A 50 -4.89 6.64 3.85
N LEU A 51 -3.65 6.38 3.45
CA LEU A 51 -2.55 7.34 3.39
C LEU A 51 -2.19 7.64 1.92
N THR A 52 -1.60 8.80 1.68
CA THR A 52 -0.91 9.10 0.42
C THR A 52 0.41 8.33 0.33
N THR A 53 0.99 8.22 -0.87
CA THR A 53 2.28 7.55 -1.07
C THR A 53 3.39 8.22 -0.28
N ASP A 54 3.44 9.55 -0.27
CA ASP A 54 4.46 10.31 0.45
C ASP A 54 4.34 10.13 1.98
N GLU A 55 3.12 10.09 2.53
CA GLU A 55 2.89 9.81 3.96
C GLU A 55 3.33 8.39 4.34
N ARG A 56 3.11 7.40 3.47
CA ARG A 56 3.60 6.02 3.72
C ARG A 56 5.12 5.97 3.74
N LEU A 57 5.78 6.62 2.77
CA LEU A 57 7.24 6.71 2.72
C LEU A 57 7.81 7.37 3.97
N GLN A 58 7.21 8.47 4.42
CA GLN A 58 7.63 9.15 5.65
C GLN A 58 7.48 8.23 6.87
N ARG A 59 6.36 7.50 7.01
CA ARG A 59 6.17 6.57 8.13
C ARG A 59 7.19 5.43 8.14
N TYR A 60 7.50 4.86 6.98
CA TYR A 60 8.54 3.83 6.90
C TYR A 60 9.91 4.38 7.30
N HIS A 61 10.23 5.61 6.87
CA HIS A 61 11.46 6.29 7.28
C HIS A 61 11.52 6.55 8.79
N ASP A 62 10.44 7.05 9.39
CA ASP A 62 10.36 7.30 10.84
C ASP A 62 10.57 6.02 11.65
N ILE A 63 9.97 4.91 11.22
CA ILE A 63 10.14 3.59 11.85
C ILE A 63 11.60 3.12 11.73
N GLN A 64 12.24 3.31 10.58
CA GLN A 64 13.66 2.95 10.41
C GLN A 64 14.56 3.74 11.35
N ILE A 65 14.35 5.05 11.49
CA ILE A 65 15.11 5.88 12.43
C ILE A 65 14.93 5.38 13.87
N GLU A 66 13.70 5.06 14.28
CA GLU A 66 13.45 4.57 15.63
C GLU A 66 14.09 3.19 15.86
N LEU A 67 14.06 2.31 14.87
CA LEU A 67 14.77 1.02 14.90
C LEU A 67 16.27 1.21 15.09
N ASP A 68 16.89 2.16 14.38
CA ASP A 68 18.32 2.44 14.51
C ASP A 68 18.70 3.00 15.89
N LYS A 69 17.89 3.92 16.42
CA LYS A 69 18.07 4.43 17.79
C LYS A 69 17.97 3.30 18.81
N ARG A 70 16.94 2.46 18.71
CA ARG A 70 16.74 1.34 19.65
C ARG A 70 17.81 0.27 19.53
N LYS A 71 18.30 -0.01 18.32
CA LYS A 71 19.41 -0.93 18.08
C LYS A 71 20.66 -0.50 18.86
N GLN A 72 21.01 0.78 18.81
CA GLN A 72 22.15 1.31 19.57
C GLN A 72 21.96 1.12 21.09
N ILE A 73 20.76 1.39 21.60
CA ILE A 73 20.44 1.20 23.03
C ILE A 73 20.55 -0.28 23.42
N ILE A 74 19.93 -1.18 22.65
CA ILE A 74 19.94 -2.63 22.92
C ILE A 74 21.36 -3.18 22.86
N ASN A 75 22.18 -2.72 21.91
CA ASN A 75 23.57 -3.15 21.81
C ASN A 75 24.41 -2.70 23.02
N ALA A 76 24.08 -1.55 23.62
CA ALA A 76 24.75 -1.05 24.82
C ALA A 76 24.37 -1.81 26.11
N LEU A 77 23.22 -2.50 26.15
CA LEU A 77 22.74 -3.22 27.35
C LEU A 77 23.74 -4.25 27.87
N ILE A 78 24.57 -4.83 27.01
CA ILE A 78 25.56 -5.83 27.44
C ILE A 78 26.58 -5.23 28.42
N HIS A 79 26.84 -3.92 28.34
CA HIS A 79 27.76 -3.20 29.21
C HIS A 79 27.11 -2.79 30.54
N ASP A 80 25.78 -2.66 30.59
CA ASP A 80 25.02 -2.31 31.79
C ASP A 80 24.92 -3.47 32.80
N TYR A 81 25.17 -4.70 32.33
CA TYR A 81 24.97 -5.94 33.09
C TYR A 81 26.20 -6.86 33.09
N PRO A 82 27.38 -6.39 33.55
CA PRO A 82 28.64 -7.12 33.39
C PRO A 82 28.65 -8.48 34.11
N GLN A 83 27.90 -8.65 35.19
CA GLN A 83 27.86 -9.87 35.97
C GLN A 83 27.04 -10.99 35.31
N ILE A 84 26.24 -10.69 34.29
CA ILE A 84 25.35 -11.65 33.62
C ILE A 84 25.51 -11.70 32.11
N VAL A 85 26.57 -11.10 31.55
CA VAL A 85 26.84 -11.01 30.09
C VAL A 85 26.62 -12.34 29.37
N GLN A 86 27.12 -13.43 29.93
CA GLN A 86 27.00 -14.78 29.37
C GLN A 86 25.56 -15.28 29.22
N PHE A 87 24.63 -14.79 30.05
CA PHE A 87 23.22 -15.17 30.00
C PHE A 87 22.41 -14.28 29.05
N ILE A 88 22.85 -13.05 28.82
CA ILE A 88 22.09 -12.04 28.07
C ILE A 88 22.58 -11.83 26.65
N SER A 89 23.78 -12.32 26.30
CA SER A 89 24.37 -12.15 24.97
C SER A 89 23.47 -12.70 23.85
N ILE A 90 22.97 -13.93 24.01
CA ILE A 90 22.08 -14.58 23.04
C ILE A 90 20.74 -13.81 22.92
N PRO A 91 20.02 -13.53 24.02
CA PRO A 91 18.81 -12.70 23.96
C PRO A 91 19.02 -11.34 23.27
N ILE A 92 20.12 -10.64 23.57
CA ILE A 92 20.43 -9.36 22.91
C ILE A 92 20.66 -9.56 21.41
N GLN A 93 21.43 -10.58 21.01
CA GLN A 93 21.63 -10.90 19.60
C GLN A 93 20.32 -11.24 18.87
N GLN A 94 19.39 -11.92 19.54
CA GLN A 94 18.07 -12.20 18.99
C GLN A 94 17.27 -10.91 18.73
N LEU A 95 17.24 -9.98 19.69
CA LEU A 95 16.59 -8.67 19.50
C LEU A 95 17.21 -7.89 18.33
N LEU A 96 18.54 -7.87 18.24
CA LEU A 96 19.27 -7.20 17.16
C LEU A 96 18.97 -7.85 15.80
N GLY A 97 18.96 -9.18 15.72
CA GLY A 97 18.59 -9.91 14.50
C GLY A 97 17.15 -9.64 14.07
N ASN A 98 16.22 -9.56 15.01
CA ASN A 98 14.83 -9.20 14.73
C ASN A 98 14.71 -7.77 14.18
N ILE A 99 15.46 -6.81 14.74
CA ILE A 99 15.53 -5.43 14.21
C ILE A 99 16.00 -5.45 12.75
N GLU A 100 17.09 -6.15 12.44
CA GLU A 100 17.61 -6.21 11.06
C GLU A 100 16.62 -6.83 10.09
N ARG A 101 15.90 -7.87 10.50
CA ARG A 101 14.84 -8.49 9.69
C ARG A 101 13.71 -7.50 9.38
N ILE A 102 13.24 -6.78 10.40
CA ILE A 102 12.21 -5.75 10.24
C ILE A 102 12.70 -4.65 9.32
N LYS A 103 13.93 -4.16 9.51
CA LYS A 103 14.53 -3.14 8.64
C LYS A 103 14.59 -3.59 7.18
N THR A 104 15.02 -4.83 6.93
CA THR A 104 15.07 -5.37 5.57
C THR A 104 13.69 -5.38 4.91
N ASN A 105 12.66 -5.77 5.65
CA ASN A 105 11.28 -5.75 5.16
C ASN A 105 10.80 -4.31 4.87
N LEU A 106 11.12 -3.36 5.76
CA LEU A 106 10.80 -1.95 5.60
C LEU A 106 11.46 -1.36 4.36
N THR A 107 12.75 -1.59 4.15
CA THR A 107 13.49 -1.09 2.98
C THR A 107 12.86 -1.61 1.69
N ARG A 108 12.55 -2.90 1.61
CA ARG A 108 11.89 -3.48 0.44
C ARG A 108 10.54 -2.80 0.16
N LYS A 109 9.73 -2.56 1.19
CA LYS A 109 8.44 -1.87 1.04
C LYS A 109 8.62 -0.43 0.62
N GLN A 110 9.60 0.27 1.18
CA GLN A 110 9.92 1.64 0.79
C GLN A 110 10.29 1.73 -0.69
N GLU A 111 11.18 0.85 -1.18
CA GLU A 111 11.56 0.78 -2.60
C GLU A 111 10.36 0.51 -3.52
N GLU A 112 9.43 -0.38 -3.12
CA GLU A 112 8.19 -0.63 -3.85
C GLU A 112 7.36 0.66 -4.02
N TYR A 113 7.20 1.44 -2.94
CA TYR A 113 6.43 2.69 -2.97
C TYR A 113 7.17 3.83 -3.69
N GLU A 114 8.49 3.91 -3.59
CA GLU A 114 9.31 4.88 -4.33
C GLU A 114 9.20 4.65 -5.84
N ASN A 115 9.27 3.39 -6.28
CA ASN A 115 9.06 3.01 -7.67
C ASN A 115 7.65 3.38 -8.16
N GLN A 116 6.61 3.12 -7.35
CA GLN A 116 5.24 3.54 -7.67
C GLN A 116 5.11 5.06 -7.77
N ASN A 117 5.73 5.81 -6.86
CA ASN A 117 5.71 7.27 -6.87
C ASN A 117 6.40 7.82 -8.14
N GLN A 118 7.55 7.25 -8.51
CA GLN A 118 8.29 7.66 -9.70
C GLN A 118 7.47 7.39 -10.97
N GLN A 119 6.88 6.20 -11.09
CA GLN A 119 5.98 5.88 -12.21
C GLN A 119 4.81 6.87 -12.28
N GLN A 120 4.18 7.21 -11.16
CA GLN A 120 3.09 8.18 -11.13
C GLN A 120 3.54 9.58 -11.58
N LYS A 121 4.73 10.02 -11.19
CA LYS A 121 5.32 11.31 -11.64
C LYS A 121 5.60 11.30 -13.13
N ASP A 122 6.12 10.21 -13.67
CA ASP A 122 6.37 10.05 -15.11
C ASP A 122 5.06 10.07 -15.91
N TYR A 123 4.04 9.35 -15.44
CA TYR A 123 2.70 9.38 -16.05
C TYR A 123 2.09 10.79 -16.02
N ARG A 124 2.16 11.49 -14.89
CA ARG A 124 1.65 12.88 -14.80
C ARG A 124 2.37 13.82 -15.76
N SER A 125 3.69 13.68 -15.88
CA SER A 125 4.51 14.50 -16.78
C SER A 125 4.16 14.24 -18.25
N ARG A 126 4.00 12.96 -18.62
CA ARG A 126 3.54 12.56 -19.96
C ARG A 126 2.14 13.06 -20.27
N ILE A 127 1.19 12.92 -19.34
CA ILE A 127 -0.18 13.45 -19.50
C ILE A 127 -0.15 14.96 -19.71
N LYS A 128 0.62 15.69 -18.89
CA LYS A 128 0.76 17.14 -19.03
C LYS A 128 1.35 17.54 -20.39
N PHE A 129 2.39 16.84 -20.84
CA PHE A 129 2.97 17.04 -22.17
C PHE A 129 1.94 16.81 -23.28
N LEU A 130 1.22 15.68 -23.26
CA LEU A 130 0.19 15.36 -24.25
C LEU A 130 -0.92 16.42 -24.27
N PHE A 131 -1.35 16.89 -23.10
CA PHE A 131 -2.34 17.97 -23.00
C PHE A 131 -1.84 19.28 -23.64
N GLU A 132 -0.61 19.69 -23.38
CA GLU A 132 -0.04 20.89 -23.99
C GLU A 132 0.19 20.73 -25.50
N TRP A 133 0.67 19.57 -25.94
CA TRP A 133 0.81 19.24 -27.35
C TRP A 133 -0.54 19.26 -28.09
N LEU A 134 -1.61 18.73 -27.49
CA LEU A 134 -2.97 18.78 -28.05
C LEU A 134 -3.50 20.21 -28.18
N LYS A 135 -3.22 21.07 -27.19
CA LYS A 135 -3.58 22.50 -27.26
C LYS A 135 -2.85 23.21 -28.39
N GLN A 136 -1.56 22.97 -28.53
CA GLN A 136 -0.71 23.62 -29.54
C GLN A 136 -1.05 23.18 -30.97
N THR A 137 -1.41 21.91 -31.18
CA THR A 137 -1.74 21.38 -32.51
C THR A 137 -3.13 21.77 -33.02
N HIS A 138 -3.86 22.66 -32.33
CA HIS A 138 -5.25 23.05 -32.63
C HIS A 138 -6.25 21.88 -32.75
N LYS A 139 -5.84 20.65 -32.41
CA LYS A 139 -6.69 19.45 -32.37
C LYS A 139 -7.55 19.37 -31.11
N TYR A 140 -7.21 20.13 -30.06
CA TYR A 140 -7.95 20.13 -28.80
C TYR A 140 -9.41 20.56 -28.95
N GLU A 141 -9.70 21.65 -29.67
CA GLU A 141 -11.08 22.15 -29.83
C GLU A 141 -11.98 21.22 -30.67
N PRO A 142 -11.51 20.67 -31.81
CA PRO A 142 -12.24 19.62 -32.53
C PRO A 142 -12.52 18.38 -31.64
N LEU A 143 -11.51 17.86 -30.95
CA LEU A 143 -11.65 16.68 -30.08
C LEU A 143 -12.57 16.93 -28.88
N LYS A 144 -12.52 18.13 -28.30
CA LYS A 144 -13.39 18.55 -27.19
C LYS A 144 -14.85 18.60 -27.62
N ARG A 145 -15.14 19.20 -28.77
CA ARG A 145 -16.51 19.22 -29.33
C ARG A 145 -17.01 17.82 -29.67
N GLU A 146 -16.14 16.96 -30.19
CA GLU A 146 -16.50 15.58 -30.50
C GLU A 146 -16.84 14.78 -29.23
N ASN A 147 -16.07 14.98 -28.15
CA ASN A 147 -16.34 14.39 -26.84
C ASN A 147 -17.65 14.89 -26.20
N GLU A 148 -17.93 16.19 -26.29
CA GLU A 148 -19.21 16.78 -25.85
C GLU A 148 -20.39 16.20 -26.64
N THR A 149 -20.23 16.04 -27.96
CA THR A 149 -21.26 15.43 -28.83
C THR A 149 -21.51 13.96 -28.48
N ILE A 150 -20.46 13.20 -28.13
CA ILE A 150 -20.57 11.82 -27.67
C ILE A 150 -21.27 11.76 -26.31
N ARG A 151 -20.95 12.67 -25.39
CA ARG A 151 -21.60 12.76 -24.07
C ARG A 151 -23.10 13.01 -24.20
N ASP A 152 -23.50 13.98 -25.03
CA ASP A 152 -24.91 14.28 -25.31
C ASP A 152 -25.64 13.09 -25.94
N ARG A 153 -24.97 12.34 -26.82
CA ARG A 153 -25.53 11.11 -27.41
C ARG A 153 -25.73 10.02 -26.35
N ILE A 154 -24.77 9.82 -25.46
CA ILE A 154 -24.86 8.86 -24.35
C ILE A 154 -26.02 9.24 -23.43
N GLU A 155 -26.16 10.52 -23.09
CA GLU A 155 -27.22 11.00 -22.21
C GLU A 155 -28.62 10.83 -22.83
N LYS A 156 -28.75 11.08 -24.14
CA LYS A 156 -29.99 10.77 -24.90
C LYS A 156 -30.31 9.28 -24.92
N ILE A 157 -29.31 8.42 -25.07
CA ILE A 157 -29.48 6.95 -25.04
C ILE A 157 -29.91 6.52 -23.64
N LEU A 158 -29.24 7.00 -22.59
CA LEU A 158 -29.59 6.72 -21.19
C LEU A 158 -31.02 7.14 -20.87
N ASN A 159 -31.44 8.33 -21.31
CA ASN A 159 -32.82 8.79 -21.15
C ASN A 159 -33.82 7.91 -21.91
N LYS A 160 -33.51 7.48 -23.14
CA LYS A 160 -34.36 6.54 -23.89
C LYS A 160 -34.47 5.18 -23.19
N VAL A 161 -33.35 4.65 -22.69
CA VAL A 161 -33.33 3.41 -21.91
C VAL A 161 -34.18 3.57 -20.66
N LYS A 162 -34.02 4.65 -19.90
CA LYS A 162 -34.81 4.94 -18.70
C LYS A 162 -36.31 5.00 -19.00
N THR A 163 -36.71 5.67 -20.08
CA THR A 163 -38.11 5.73 -20.51
C THR A 163 -38.65 4.37 -20.96
N PHE A 164 -37.84 3.59 -21.67
CA PHE A 164 -38.20 2.23 -22.07
C PHE A 164 -38.36 1.31 -20.85
N THR A 165 -37.43 1.36 -19.89
CA THR A 165 -37.49 0.59 -18.64
C THR A 165 -38.71 0.98 -17.81
N ASN A 166 -39.03 2.27 -17.71
CA ASN A 166 -40.23 2.74 -17.01
C ASN A 166 -41.52 2.27 -17.69
N ARG A 167 -41.57 2.32 -19.03
CA ARG A 167 -42.70 1.82 -19.81
C ARG A 167 -42.87 0.31 -19.66
N LYS A 168 -41.77 -0.45 -19.73
CA LYS A 168 -41.78 -1.90 -19.50
C LYS A 168 -42.19 -2.26 -18.07
N ARG A 169 -41.78 -1.48 -17.07
CA ARG A 169 -42.20 -1.62 -15.67
C ARG A 169 -43.71 -1.39 -15.49
N GLN A 170 -44.27 -0.38 -16.18
CA GLN A 170 -45.72 -0.13 -16.19
C GLN A 170 -46.52 -1.22 -16.91
N GLU A 171 -46.00 -1.71 -18.04
CA GLU A 171 -46.60 -2.83 -18.79
C GLU A 171 -46.53 -4.15 -17.97
N LEU A 172 -45.45 -4.38 -17.21
CA LEU A 172 -45.31 -5.54 -16.32
C LEU A 172 -46.27 -5.50 -15.12
N HIS A 173 -46.48 -4.31 -14.53
CA HIS A 173 -47.46 -4.12 -13.45
C HIS A 173 -48.91 -4.34 -13.90
N GLN A 174 -49.19 -4.29 -15.20
CA GLN A 174 -50.52 -4.55 -15.76
C GLN A 174 -50.77 -6.02 -16.11
N SER A 175 -49.75 -6.91 -16.10
CA SER A 175 -49.95 -8.28 -16.63
C SER A 175 -49.67 -9.46 -15.69
N ILE A 176 -49.05 -9.33 -14.50
CA ILE A 176 -48.77 -10.51 -13.62
C ILE A 176 -48.78 -10.17 -12.11
N ASP A 177 -49.39 -11.06 -11.31
CA ASP A 177 -49.39 -11.09 -9.84
C ASP A 177 -47.98 -10.91 -9.23
N SER A 178 -47.83 -9.94 -8.34
CA SER A 178 -46.75 -8.94 -8.42
C SER A 178 -45.50 -9.13 -7.54
N GLY A 179 -45.32 -10.25 -6.84
CA GLY A 179 -44.22 -10.38 -5.87
C GLY A 179 -42.91 -10.95 -6.43
N TYR A 180 -42.95 -12.19 -6.90
CA TYR A 180 -41.75 -13.02 -7.05
C TYR A 180 -41.05 -12.87 -8.41
N VAL A 181 -41.81 -12.53 -9.45
CA VAL A 181 -41.30 -12.34 -10.83
C VAL A 181 -40.56 -11.00 -10.96
N ASN A 182 -40.91 -10.01 -10.15
CA ASN A 182 -40.32 -8.67 -10.17
C ASN A 182 -38.86 -8.67 -9.69
N ASP A 183 -38.53 -9.37 -8.61
CA ASP A 183 -37.14 -9.41 -8.09
C ASP A 183 -36.19 -10.18 -9.01
N LEU A 184 -36.67 -11.26 -9.64
CA LEU A 184 -35.86 -12.06 -10.56
C LEU A 184 -35.58 -11.30 -11.87
N ILE A 185 -36.58 -10.58 -12.39
CA ILE A 185 -36.42 -9.74 -13.58
C ILE A 185 -35.55 -8.52 -13.27
N LEU A 186 -35.69 -7.89 -12.10
CA LEU A 186 -34.82 -6.78 -11.70
C LEU A 186 -33.36 -7.22 -11.66
N THR A 187 -33.09 -8.34 -10.98
CA THR A 187 -31.74 -8.91 -10.83
C THR A 187 -31.12 -9.33 -12.16
N LEU A 188 -31.93 -9.91 -13.07
CA LEU A 188 -31.46 -10.33 -14.40
C LEU A 188 -31.27 -9.14 -15.37
N THR A 189 -32.09 -8.10 -15.24
CA THR A 189 -32.00 -6.90 -16.10
C THR A 189 -30.83 -6.02 -15.68
N GLU A 190 -30.60 -5.84 -14.38
CA GLU A 190 -29.42 -5.15 -13.84
C GLU A 190 -28.14 -5.87 -14.27
N ARG A 191 -28.04 -7.20 -14.08
CA ARG A 191 -26.89 -7.98 -14.53
C ARG A 191 -26.63 -7.91 -16.02
N LYS A 192 -27.67 -7.91 -16.87
CA LYS A 192 -27.50 -7.87 -18.33
C LYS A 192 -27.12 -6.47 -18.82
N CYS A 193 -27.63 -5.41 -18.19
CA CYS A 193 -27.21 -4.04 -18.45
C CYS A 193 -25.76 -3.82 -18.02
N ASP A 194 -25.37 -4.29 -16.84
CA ASP A 194 -24.00 -4.19 -16.34
C ASP A 194 -23.01 -4.91 -17.27
N GLN A 195 -23.36 -6.12 -17.75
CA GLN A 195 -22.52 -6.84 -18.71
C GLN A 195 -22.39 -6.14 -20.07
N GLN A 196 -23.44 -5.48 -20.57
CA GLN A 196 -23.35 -4.72 -21.83
C GLN A 196 -22.53 -3.44 -21.66
N ILE A 197 -22.62 -2.78 -20.50
CA ILE A 197 -21.80 -1.63 -20.15
C ILE A 197 -20.33 -2.06 -20.02
N ILE A 198 -20.05 -3.14 -19.30
CA ILE A 198 -18.69 -3.70 -19.16
C ILE A 198 -18.10 -4.02 -20.54
N ARG A 199 -18.81 -4.76 -21.40
CA ARG A 199 -18.32 -5.07 -22.76
C ARG A 199 -18.09 -3.82 -23.61
N SER A 200 -18.90 -2.78 -23.45
CA SER A 200 -18.72 -1.52 -24.18
C SER A 200 -17.53 -0.71 -23.66
N LEU A 201 -17.24 -0.82 -22.36
CA LEU A 201 -16.06 -0.21 -21.73
C LEU A 201 -14.78 -0.98 -22.07
N GLU A 202 -14.82 -2.31 -22.06
CA GLU A 202 -13.71 -3.18 -22.48
C GLU A 202 -13.32 -2.92 -23.93
N LYS A 203 -14.31 -2.84 -24.83
CA LYS A 203 -14.06 -2.49 -26.24
C LYS A 203 -13.43 -1.10 -26.40
N LYS A 204 -13.94 -0.10 -25.68
CA LYS A 204 -13.35 1.25 -25.70
C LYS A 204 -11.93 1.27 -25.15
N GLN A 205 -11.64 0.47 -24.12
CA GLN A 205 -10.30 0.35 -23.56
C GLN A 205 -9.34 -0.30 -24.59
N GLU A 206 -9.79 -1.30 -25.33
CA GLU A 206 -9.03 -1.96 -26.38
C GLU A 206 -8.73 -1.01 -27.55
N ASP A 207 -9.73 -0.23 -27.99
CA ASP A 207 -9.55 0.81 -29.03
C ASP A 207 -8.50 1.85 -28.60
N ILE A 208 -8.56 2.34 -27.35
CA ILE A 208 -7.58 3.30 -26.80
C ILE A 208 -6.18 2.70 -26.73
N LEU A 209 -6.05 1.43 -26.32
CA LEU A 209 -4.76 0.75 -26.27
C LEU A 209 -4.14 0.63 -27.67
N GLN A 210 -4.95 0.34 -28.68
CA GLN A 210 -4.50 0.24 -30.06
C GLN A 210 -4.02 1.59 -30.60
N ASP A 211 -4.73 2.68 -30.32
CA ASP A 211 -4.33 4.04 -30.70
C ASP A 211 -3.00 4.43 -30.05
N LEU A 212 -2.81 4.11 -28.76
CA LEU A 212 -1.54 4.36 -28.05
C LEU A 212 -0.38 3.55 -28.65
N LEU A 213 -0.64 2.33 -29.11
CA LEU A 213 0.35 1.46 -29.75
C LEU A 213 0.77 2.00 -31.13
N ASN A 214 -0.20 2.49 -31.90
CA ASN A 214 0.05 3.15 -33.18
C ASN A 214 0.88 4.43 -32.98
N LEU A 215 0.51 5.26 -32.00
CA LEU A 215 1.24 6.48 -31.65
C LEU A 215 2.69 6.18 -31.24
N LYS A 216 2.90 5.11 -30.44
CA LYS A 216 4.24 4.65 -30.07
C LYS A 216 5.06 4.28 -31.31
N ASN A 217 4.49 3.49 -32.23
CA ASN A 217 5.17 3.04 -33.44
C ASN A 217 5.52 4.20 -34.39
N GLU A 218 4.62 5.16 -34.56
CA GLU A 218 4.89 6.38 -35.32
C GLU A 218 6.01 7.21 -34.70
N THR A 219 6.02 7.33 -33.37
CA THR A 219 7.05 8.04 -32.63
C THR A 219 8.42 7.36 -32.78
N THR A 220 8.47 6.03 -32.65
CA THR A 220 9.71 5.25 -32.85
C THR A 220 10.27 5.42 -34.26
N LYS A 221 9.43 5.31 -35.31
CA LYS A 221 9.85 5.55 -36.69
C LYS A 221 10.38 6.97 -36.92
N THR A 222 9.77 7.95 -36.26
CA THR A 222 10.21 9.35 -36.37
C THR A 222 11.58 9.55 -35.74
N ILE A 223 11.84 8.90 -34.60
CA ILE A 223 13.14 8.92 -33.94
C ILE A 223 14.21 8.22 -34.79
N GLU A 224 13.91 7.05 -35.36
CA GLU A 224 14.82 6.30 -36.25
C GLU A 224 15.18 7.06 -37.55
N ASN A 225 14.33 8.00 -37.99
CA ASN A 225 14.61 8.85 -39.16
C ASN A 225 15.35 10.15 -38.81
N LEU A 226 15.60 10.42 -37.52
CA LEU A 226 16.34 11.59 -37.02
C LEU A 226 17.79 11.26 -36.64
N ASP A 227 18.15 9.97 -36.57
CA ASP A 227 19.53 9.45 -36.52
C ASP A 227 20.09 9.19 -37.93
#